data_AF-A0A225WR46-F1
#
_entry.id   AF-A0A225WR46-F1
#
_cell.length_a   1.000
_cell.length_b   1.000
_cell.length_c   1.000
_cell.angle_alpha   90.00
_cell.angle_beta   90.00
_cell.angle_gamma   90.00
#
_symmetry.space_group_name_H-M   'P 1'
#
loop_
_entity.id
_entity.type
_entity.pdbx_description
1 polymer ?
#
loop_
_entity_poly.entity_id
_entity_poly.type
_entity_poly.pdbx_seq_one_letter_code
_entity_poly.pdbx_strand_id
1 'polypeptide(L)'
;MLKADFDSYVLRFEGAAKTCGCVLWKISGWKVVTVQSFVLEDVTVNDAENHGLLEGLVMVAERNIPDVIVVGDPRIVIQQVQGPINCNQPKLQQRLAEYGRN
;
A
#
# COMPACT_ATOMS: atom_id res chain seq x y z
N MET A 1 -0.04 16.85 -14.19
CA MET A 1 1.35 16.43 -14.48
C MET A 1 2.22 16.90 -13.33
N LEU A 2 2.96 15.99 -12.67
CA LEU A 2 3.88 16.38 -11.57
C LEU A 2 5.00 17.26 -12.14
N LYS A 3 5.44 18.28 -11.39
CA LYS A 3 6.53 19.15 -11.84
C LYS A 3 7.86 18.37 -11.90
N ALA A 4 8.78 18.79 -12.76
CA ALA A 4 10.07 18.11 -12.94
C ALA A 4 10.97 18.14 -11.69
N ASP A 5 10.72 19.07 -10.77
CA ASP A 5 11.39 19.24 -9.48
C ASP A 5 10.60 18.63 -8.31
N PHE A 6 9.53 17.87 -8.59
CA PHE A 6 8.72 17.24 -7.57
C PHE A 6 9.49 16.12 -6.85
N ASP A 7 10.07 16.44 -5.70
CA ASP A 7 10.78 15.48 -4.84
C ASP A 7 9.82 14.83 -3.87
N SER A 8 9.23 13.70 -4.26
CA SER A 8 8.29 12.94 -3.45
C SER A 8 8.51 11.44 -3.65
N TYR A 9 7.70 10.65 -2.95
CA TYR A 9 7.77 9.20 -2.95
C TYR A 9 6.52 8.60 -3.58
N VAL A 10 6.69 7.48 -4.27
CA VAL A 10 5.59 6.66 -4.79
C VAL A 10 5.66 5.29 -4.13
N LEU A 11 4.59 4.89 -3.46
CA LEU A 11 4.39 3.53 -2.98
C LEU A 11 3.50 2.80 -3.99
N ARG A 12 4.07 1.80 -4.69
CA ARG A 12 3.28 0.86 -5.50
C ARG A 12 3.07 -0.41 -4.69
N PHE A 13 1.85 -0.94 -4.66
CA PHE A 13 1.56 -2.26 -4.10
C PHE A 13 0.81 -3.13 -5.10
N GLU A 14 0.98 -4.44 -4.98
CA GLU A 14 0.31 -5.43 -5.83
C GLU A 14 0.05 -6.70 -5.01
N GLY A 15 -1.13 -7.28 -5.19
CA GLY A 15 -1.49 -8.56 -4.61
C GLY A 15 -1.88 -9.55 -5.71
N ALA A 16 -1.48 -10.80 -5.50
CA ALA A 16 -1.85 -11.95 -6.30
C ALA A 16 -2.28 -13.08 -5.35
N ALA A 17 -2.83 -14.16 -5.92
CA ALA A 17 -3.55 -15.20 -5.16
C ALA A 17 -2.85 -15.67 -3.87
N LYS A 18 -1.53 -15.87 -3.87
CA LYS A 18 -0.76 -16.34 -2.70
C LYS A 18 0.43 -15.44 -2.37
N THR A 19 0.50 -14.26 -2.97
CA THR A 19 1.67 -13.39 -2.83
C THR A 19 1.24 -11.95 -2.88
N CYS A 20 1.92 -11.08 -2.17
CA CYS A 20 1.83 -9.65 -2.41
C CYS A 20 3.20 -9.01 -2.31
N GLY A 21 3.27 -7.74 -2.70
CA GLY A 21 4.47 -6.95 -2.53
C GLY A 21 4.21 -5.47 -2.67
N CYS A 22 5.23 -4.71 -2.32
CA CYS A 22 5.23 -3.28 -2.44
C CYS A 22 6.62 -2.75 -2.78
N VAL A 23 6.64 -1.62 -3.49
CA VAL A 23 7.87 -0.93 -3.89
C VAL A 23 7.71 0.54 -3.57
N LEU A 24 8.69 1.08 -2.84
CA LEU A 24 8.82 2.50 -2.57
C LEU A 24 9.86 3.10 -3.53
N TRP A 25 9.44 4.09 -4.30
CA TRP A 25 10.28 4.85 -5.24
C TRP A 25 10.47 6.28 -4.73
N LYS A 26 11.66 6.84 -4.97
CA LYS A 26 11.89 8.28 -4.93
C LYS A 26 11.79 8.82 -6.35
N ILE A 27 10.88 9.77 -6.59
CA ILE A 27 10.57 10.29 -7.93
C ILE A 27 11.79 10.96 -8.56
N SER A 28 12.59 11.68 -7.77
CA SER A 28 13.83 12.28 -8.24
C SER A 28 14.82 11.20 -8.70
N GLY A 29 14.94 11.05 -10.02
CA GLY A 29 15.77 10.03 -10.65
C GLY A 29 15.19 8.62 -10.64
N TRP A 30 13.91 8.45 -10.35
CA TRP A 30 13.20 7.14 -10.35
C TRP A 30 13.96 6.04 -9.61
N LYS A 31 14.43 6.34 -8.40
CA LYS A 31 15.24 5.41 -7.61
C LYS A 31 14.35 4.51 -6.78
N VAL A 32 14.59 3.20 -6.85
CA VAL A 32 14.02 2.24 -5.89
C VAL A 32 14.64 2.52 -4.52
N VAL A 33 13.80 2.83 -3.54
CA VAL A 33 14.22 3.00 -2.14
C VAL A 33 14.21 1.66 -1.44
N THR A 34 13.11 0.91 -1.56
CA THR A 34 12.94 -0.41 -0.93
C THR A 34 11.88 -1.22 -1.68
N VAL A 35 12.02 -2.54 -1.65
CA VAL A 35 11.06 -3.52 -2.18
C VAL A 35 10.81 -4.54 -1.08
N GLN A 36 9.56 -4.97 -0.92
CA GLN A 36 9.19 -6.11 -0.10
C GLN A 36 8.22 -7.01 -0.85
N SER A 37 8.29 -8.30 -0.56
CA SER A 37 7.35 -9.30 -1.05
C SER A 37 7.06 -10.32 0.05
N PHE A 38 5.85 -10.86 0.01
CA PHE A 38 5.31 -11.77 1.02
C PHE A 38 4.60 -12.92 0.34
N VAL A 39 4.76 -14.12 0.89
CA VAL A 39 3.96 -15.29 0.54
C VAL A 39 2.88 -15.43 1.61
N LEU A 40 1.64 -15.59 1.17
CA LEU A 40 0.46 -15.61 2.02
C LEU A 40 -0.30 -16.93 1.83
N GLU A 41 -0.77 -17.50 2.93
CA GLU A 41 -1.56 -18.73 2.96
C GLU A 41 -3.03 -18.40 3.22
N ASP A 42 -3.93 -19.11 2.54
CA ASP A 42 -5.39 -19.00 2.71
C ASP A 42 -5.93 -17.55 2.67
N VAL A 43 -5.47 -16.80 1.66
CA VAL A 43 -5.89 -15.43 1.39
C VAL A 43 -6.59 -15.31 0.04
N THR A 44 -7.56 -14.40 -0.05
CA THR A 44 -8.09 -13.94 -1.34
C THR A 44 -7.14 -12.93 -1.98
N VAL A 45 -7.32 -12.63 -3.27
CA VAL A 45 -6.54 -11.57 -3.95
C VAL A 45 -6.69 -10.22 -3.22
N ASN A 46 -7.90 -9.89 -2.76
CA ASN A 46 -8.17 -8.65 -2.03
C ASN A 46 -7.45 -8.62 -0.66
N ASP A 47 -7.34 -9.76 0.03
CA ASP A 47 -6.55 -9.89 1.26
C ASP A 47 -5.05 -9.69 0.99
N ALA A 48 -4.54 -10.20 -0.14
CA ALA A 48 -3.15 -10.04 -0.54
C ALA A 48 -2.84 -8.59 -0.91
N GLU A 49 -3.71 -7.94 -1.69
CA GLU A 49 -3.57 -6.53 -2.06
C GLU A 49 -3.63 -5.61 -0.84
N ASN A 50 -4.57 -5.85 0.08
CA ASN A 50 -4.67 -5.11 1.32
C ASN A 50 -3.40 -5.28 2.19
N HIS A 51 -2.87 -6.50 2.28
CA HIS A 51 -1.61 -6.74 3.00
C HIS A 51 -0.44 -6.01 2.33
N GLY A 52 -0.31 -6.06 1.00
CA GLY A 52 0.74 -5.35 0.27
C GLY A 52 0.69 -3.83 0.48
N LEU A 53 -0.51 -3.24 0.54
CA LEU A 53 -0.68 -1.84 0.87
C LEU A 53 -0.27 -1.54 2.31
N LEU A 54 -0.72 -2.32 3.29
CA LEU A 54 -0.41 -2.11 4.70
C LEU A 54 1.08 -2.19 4.98
N GLU A 55 1.75 -3.24 4.51
CA GLU A 55 3.21 -3.39 4.64
C GLU A 55 3.95 -2.23 3.94
N GLY A 56 3.43 -1.79 2.79
CA GLY A 56 3.92 -0.60 2.11
C GLY A 56 3.81 0.69 2.93
N LEU A 57 2.70 0.90 3.62
CA LEU A 57 2.48 2.08 4.47
C LEU A 57 3.33 2.02 5.74
N VAL A 58 3.50 0.84 6.35
CA VAL A 58 4.44 0.63 7.46
C VAL A 58 5.86 1.00 7.03
N MET A 59 6.30 0.53 5.85
CA MET A 59 7.61 0.86 5.28
C MET A 59 7.82 2.37 5.10
N VAL A 60 6.79 3.12 4.69
CA VAL A 60 6.81 4.58 4.56
C VAL A 60 6.91 5.24 5.94
N ALA A 61 6.11 4.79 6.91
CA ALA A 61 6.09 5.31 8.28
C ALA A 61 7.43 5.11 9.00
N GLU A 62 8.03 3.92 8.91
CA GLU A 62 9.35 3.62 9.49
C GLU A 62 10.48 4.53 8.97
N ARG A 63 10.30 5.09 7.77
CA ARG A 63 11.26 6.00 7.14
C ARG A 63 10.97 7.47 7.41
N ASN A 64 9.94 7.78 8.21
CA ASN A 64 9.48 9.14 8.50
C ASN A 64 9.20 9.95 7.22
N ILE A 65 8.65 9.29 6.19
CA ILE A 65 8.25 9.95 4.94
C ILE A 65 6.85 10.55 5.17
N PRO A 66 6.69 11.89 5.19
CA PRO A 66 5.44 12.53 5.58
C PRO A 66 4.35 12.42 4.51
N ASP A 67 4.74 12.42 3.24
CA ASP A 67 3.84 12.41 2.09
C ASP A 67 4.28 11.36 1.07
N VAL A 68 3.34 10.50 0.67
CA VAL A 68 3.57 9.47 -0.34
C VAL A 68 2.38 9.38 -1.29
N ILE A 69 2.66 9.18 -2.58
CA ILE A 69 1.64 8.87 -3.58
C ILE A 69 1.46 7.35 -3.59
N VAL A 70 0.28 6.87 -3.23
CA VAL A 70 -0.04 5.43 -3.24
C VAL A 70 -0.65 5.04 -4.59
N VAL A 71 -0.12 3.99 -5.21
CA VAL A 71 -0.57 3.44 -6.49
C VAL A 71 -0.81 1.93 -6.35
N GLY A 72 -1.96 1.46 -6.79
CA GLY A 72 -2.29 0.04 -6.84
C GLY A 72 -3.53 -0.20 -7.68
N ASP A 73 -3.70 -1.43 -8.16
CA ASP A 73 -4.75 -1.81 -9.12
C ASP A 73 -6.17 -1.91 -8.52
N PRO A 74 -6.39 -2.35 -7.27
CA PRO A 74 -7.74 -2.42 -6.73
C PRO A 74 -8.19 -1.05 -6.22
N ARG A 75 -8.92 -0.33 -7.07
CA ARG A 75 -9.63 0.91 -6.69
C ARG A 75 -10.41 0.75 -5.37
N ILE A 76 -10.99 -0.43 -5.14
CA ILE A 76 -11.77 -0.74 -3.93
C ILE A 76 -10.91 -0.72 -2.66
N VAL A 77 -9.67 -1.23 -2.69
CA VAL A 77 -8.77 -1.24 -1.52
C VAL A 77 -8.38 0.18 -1.16
N ILE A 78 -8.02 1.01 -2.16
CA ILE A 78 -7.69 2.42 -1.94
C ILE A 78 -8.88 3.18 -1.34
N GLN A 79 -10.08 2.96 -1.85
CA GLN A 79 -11.30 3.60 -1.36
C GLN A 79 -11.76 3.07 0.00
N GLN A 80 -11.45 1.83 0.38
CA GLN A 80 -11.72 1.32 1.72
C GLN A 80 -10.78 1.94 2.76
N VAL A 81 -9.50 2.10 2.40
CA VAL A 81 -8.48 2.71 3.27
C VAL A 81 -8.74 4.20 3.48
N GLN A 82 -9.21 4.90 2.45
CA GLN A 82 -9.54 6.33 2.53
C GLN A 82 -10.88 6.63 3.22
N GLY A 83 -11.72 5.61 3.46
CA GLY A 83 -13.05 5.76 4.07
C GLY A 83 -14.27 6.04 3.16
N PRO A 84 -14.21 6.34 1.84
CA PRO A 84 -15.43 6.53 1.04
C PRO A 84 -16.20 5.24 0.74
N ILE A 85 -15.61 4.05 0.91
CA ILE A 85 -16.28 2.76 0.72
C ILE A 85 -16.15 1.91 1.98
N ASN A 86 -17.27 1.37 2.47
CA ASN A 86 -17.25 0.41 3.57
C ASN A 86 -16.63 -0.92 3.14
N CYS A 87 -15.78 -1.48 3.99
CA CYS A 87 -15.36 -2.87 3.90
C CYS A 87 -16.32 -3.75 4.70
N ASN A 88 -16.95 -4.76 4.10
CA ASN A 88 -17.90 -5.66 4.79
C ASN A 88 -17.28 -7.01 5.16
N GLN A 89 -16.02 -7.26 4.76
CA GLN A 89 -15.32 -8.51 5.06
C GLN A 89 -14.63 -8.37 6.43
N PRO A 90 -15.00 -9.15 7.46
CA PRO A 90 -14.51 -8.94 8.83
C PRO A 90 -12.99 -8.98 8.98
N LYS A 91 -12.32 -9.89 8.26
CA LYS A 91 -10.86 -10.02 8.23
C LYS A 91 -10.16 -8.74 7.75
N LEU A 92 -10.76 -8.07 6.76
CA LEU A 92 -10.22 -6.81 6.22
C LEU A 92 -10.57 -5.62 7.09
N GLN A 93 -11.76 -5.58 7.69
CA GLN A 93 -12.10 -4.56 8.69
C GLN A 93 -11.10 -4.57 9.85
N GLN A 94 -10.72 -5.75 10.35
CA GLN A 94 -9.70 -5.88 11.40
C GLN A 94 -8.36 -5.26 10.97
N ARG A 95 -7.86 -5.62 9.78
CA ARG A 95 -6.60 -5.10 9.24
C ARG A 95 -6.63 -3.59 8.99
N LEU A 96 -7.74 -3.06 8.48
CA LEU A 96 -7.91 -1.61 8.28
C LEU A 96 -7.96 -0.86 9.61
N ALA A 97 -8.56 -1.43 10.65
CA ALA A 97 -8.63 -0.82 11.98
C ALA A 97 -7.26 -0.75 12.68
N GLU A 98 -6.32 -1.63 12.36
CA GLU A 98 -4.94 -1.57 12.85
C GLU A 98 -4.21 -0.30 12.34
N TYR A 99 -4.57 0.22 11.17
CA TYR A 99 -3.98 1.44 10.61
C TYR A 99 -4.51 2.73 11.24
N GLY A 100 -5.79 2.78 11.64
CA GLY A 100 -6.43 3.99 12.16
C GLY A 100 -6.14 4.34 13.62
N ARG A 101 -5.20 3.64 14.28
CA ARG A 101 -4.89 3.78 15.72
C ARG A 101 -3.56 4.51 16.04
N ASN A 102 -2.87 5.07 15.04
CA ASN A 102 -1.65 5.86 15.26
C ASN A 102 -1.94 7.36 15.23
#